data_AF-A0A931SGX9-F1
#
_entry.id   AF-A0A931SGX9-F1
#
_cell.length_a   1.000
_cell.length_b   1.000
_cell.length_c   1.000
_cell.angle_alpha   90.00
_cell.angle_beta   90.00
_cell.angle_gamma   90.00
#
_symmetry.space_group_name_H-M   'P 1'
#
loop_
_entity.id
_entity.type
_entity.pdbx_description
1 polymer ?
#
loop_
_entity_poly.entity_id
_entity_poly.type
_entity_poly.pdbx_seq_one_letter_code
_entity_poly.pdbx_strand_id
1 'polypeptide(L)'
;NYWDERGKPNRQASLVMDPPDGRIPPLTAEAQKLAAGRAAARKARPCSATAAGCHDSWEDESLWNRCITRGLVGSVLPQGYNTGNQIVQSPGHVAFRNEMIHEVRVIPVDGRPHVSSNVRAWLGDSRGRWEGNTLVVETTNFMAGIPIGNTPASEDLRLVEKFVLADKDTLNYSITVEDPKTWTKPWTISFPLQRDNSYPVFEYACHEGNYYMRNALAGARAEEAK
;
A
#
# COMPACT_ATOMS: atom_id res chain seq x y z
N ASN A 1 0.90 16.15 -14.84
CA ASN A 1 1.67 15.20 -14.00
C ASN A 1 0.83 14.46 -12.97
N TYR A 2 -0.47 14.76 -12.90
CA TYR A 2 -1.38 14.10 -11.99
C TYR A 2 -2.18 13.00 -12.70
N TRP A 3 -2.49 11.93 -11.97
CA TRP A 3 -3.22 10.78 -12.45
C TRP A 3 -4.29 10.32 -11.43
N ASP A 4 -5.56 10.32 -11.85
CA ASP A 4 -6.76 9.90 -11.10
C ASP A 4 -7.12 8.43 -11.43
N GLU A 5 -7.53 7.67 -10.43
CA GLU A 5 -8.12 6.35 -10.54
C GLU A 5 -9.54 6.34 -11.12
N ARG A 6 -10.22 7.49 -11.08
CA ARG A 6 -11.56 7.68 -11.64
C ARG A 6 -11.43 7.93 -13.13
N GLY A 7 -11.75 6.88 -13.89
CA GLY A 7 -11.71 6.92 -15.35
C GLY A 7 -12.99 6.45 -16.01
N LYS A 8 -12.92 6.24 -17.32
CA LYS A 8 -14.00 5.60 -18.06
C LYS A 8 -14.15 4.15 -17.59
N PRO A 9 -15.37 3.67 -17.29
CA PRO A 9 -15.61 2.27 -16.96
C PRO A 9 -15.00 1.37 -18.05
N ASN A 10 -14.07 0.51 -17.66
CA ASN A 10 -13.56 -0.53 -18.54
C ASN A 10 -14.38 -1.81 -18.34
N ARG A 11 -14.23 -2.79 -19.24
CA ARG A 11 -14.92 -4.10 -19.13
C ARG A 11 -14.22 -5.07 -18.17
N GLN A 12 -13.33 -4.56 -17.31
CA GLN A 12 -12.56 -5.39 -16.39
C GLN A 12 -13.44 -5.81 -15.22
N ALA A 13 -13.59 -7.12 -15.02
CA ALA A 13 -14.49 -7.66 -14.00
C ALA A 13 -13.88 -7.67 -12.58
N SER A 14 -12.55 -7.67 -12.46
CA SER A 14 -11.82 -7.66 -11.19
C SER A 14 -10.56 -6.81 -11.30
N LEU A 15 -10.14 -6.16 -10.22
CA LEU A 15 -8.81 -5.54 -10.17
C LEU A 15 -7.70 -6.57 -10.25
N VAL A 16 -7.92 -7.76 -9.69
CA VAL A 16 -6.98 -8.88 -9.79
C VAL A 16 -7.08 -9.45 -11.21
N MET A 17 -5.99 -9.39 -11.95
CA MET A 17 -5.90 -9.87 -13.33
C MET A 17 -5.14 -11.20 -13.44
N ASP A 18 -4.26 -11.45 -12.48
CA ASP A 18 -3.59 -12.74 -12.32
C ASP A 18 -3.66 -13.13 -10.85
N PRO A 19 -4.22 -14.29 -10.49
CA PRO A 19 -4.78 -15.32 -11.36
C PRO A 19 -6.02 -14.86 -12.17
N PRO A 20 -6.32 -15.48 -13.32
CA PRO A 20 -7.41 -15.05 -14.22
C PRO A 20 -8.81 -15.28 -13.66
N ASP A 21 -8.94 -16.00 -12.54
CA ASP A 21 -10.21 -16.13 -11.80
C ASP A 21 -10.56 -14.85 -11.03
N GLY A 22 -9.69 -13.85 -11.05
CA GLY A 22 -9.89 -12.54 -10.45
C GLY A 22 -9.84 -12.54 -8.92
N ARG A 23 -9.24 -13.58 -8.30
CA ARG A 23 -9.18 -13.74 -6.86
C ARG A 23 -7.75 -13.69 -6.34
N ILE A 24 -7.57 -13.05 -5.18
CA ILE A 24 -6.32 -13.14 -4.44
C ILE A 24 -6.10 -14.62 -4.05
N PRO A 25 -4.91 -15.18 -4.29
CA PRO A 25 -4.59 -16.56 -3.94
C PRO A 25 -4.83 -16.86 -2.45
N PRO A 26 -5.05 -18.13 -2.08
CA PRO A 26 -5.11 -18.52 -0.69
C PRO A 26 -3.82 -18.17 0.05
N LEU A 27 -3.97 -17.82 1.34
CA LEU A 27 -2.86 -17.70 2.26
C LEU A 27 -2.16 -19.06 2.45
N THR A 28 -0.86 -19.03 2.73
CA THR A 28 -0.11 -20.23 3.15
C THR A 28 -0.67 -20.80 4.47
N ALA A 29 -0.41 -22.07 4.77
CA ALA A 29 -0.83 -22.68 6.04
C ALA A 29 -0.28 -21.92 7.26
N GLU A 30 0.95 -21.43 7.17
CA GLU A 30 1.56 -20.62 8.23
C GLU A 30 0.89 -19.25 8.37
N ALA A 31 0.63 -18.55 7.26
CA ALA A 31 -0.09 -17.28 7.28
C ALA A 31 -1.53 -17.42 7.79
N GLN A 32 -2.21 -18.53 7.46
CA GLN A 32 -3.53 -18.86 8.02
C GLN A 32 -3.47 -19.05 9.54
N LYS A 33 -2.45 -19.76 10.05
CA LYS A 33 -2.24 -19.95 11.50
C LYS A 33 -1.99 -18.61 12.19
N LEU A 34 -1.15 -17.75 11.61
CA LEU A 34 -0.90 -16.39 12.13
C LEU A 34 -2.18 -15.54 12.13
N ALA A 35 -2.97 -15.57 11.05
CA ALA A 35 -4.24 -14.85 10.97
C ALA A 35 -5.25 -15.35 12.02
N ALA A 36 -5.37 -16.67 12.19
CA ALA A 36 -6.23 -17.26 13.21
C ALA A 36 -5.77 -16.89 14.63
N GLY A 37 -4.46 -16.88 14.88
CA GLY A 37 -3.88 -16.42 16.15
C GLY A 37 -4.21 -14.96 16.46
N ARG A 38 -4.08 -14.07 15.47
CA ARG A 38 -4.47 -12.65 15.60
C ARG A 38 -5.96 -12.49 15.84
N ALA A 39 -6.81 -13.24 15.14
CA ALA A 39 -8.25 -13.21 15.34
C ALA A 39 -8.65 -13.72 16.74
N ALA A 40 -8.02 -14.79 17.21
CA ALA A 40 -8.22 -15.31 18.56
C ALA A 40 -7.78 -14.32 19.63
N ALA A 41 -6.62 -13.66 19.46
CA ALA A 41 -6.14 -12.62 20.36
C ALA A 41 -7.12 -11.43 20.45
N ARG A 42 -7.63 -10.96 19.30
CA ARG A 42 -8.68 -9.91 19.26
C ARG A 42 -9.97 -10.35 19.96
N LYS A 43 -10.38 -11.62 19.82
CA LYS A 43 -11.58 -12.14 20.50
C LYS A 43 -11.37 -12.28 22.01
N ALA A 44 -10.17 -12.67 22.44
CA ALA A 44 -9.83 -12.88 23.86
C ALA A 44 -9.80 -11.57 24.66
N ARG A 45 -9.59 -10.43 23.98
CA ARG A 45 -9.66 -9.10 24.59
C ARG A 45 -10.62 -8.21 23.77
N PRO A 46 -11.92 -8.17 24.10
CA PRO A 46 -12.96 -7.45 23.33
C PRO A 46 -13.02 -5.95 23.69
N CYS A 47 -11.87 -5.30 23.68
CA CYS A 47 -11.62 -3.94 24.15
C CYS A 47 -11.79 -2.87 23.05
N SER A 48 -12.09 -3.26 21.80
CA SER A 48 -12.50 -2.35 20.73
C SER A 48 -13.31 -3.05 19.64
N ALA A 49 -14.32 -2.35 19.11
CA ALA A 49 -15.10 -2.78 17.96
C ALA A 49 -14.37 -2.60 16.62
N THR A 50 -13.15 -2.04 16.62
CA THR A 50 -12.31 -1.85 15.43
C THR A 50 -11.13 -2.83 15.41
N ALA A 51 -10.47 -2.97 14.25
CA ALA A 51 -9.38 -3.93 14.03
C ALA A 51 -8.10 -3.68 14.88
N ALA A 52 -8.08 -2.62 15.69
CA ALA A 52 -6.92 -2.08 16.42
C ALA A 52 -6.75 -2.61 17.87
N GLY A 53 -7.58 -3.54 18.34
CA GLY A 53 -7.34 -4.20 19.64
C GLY A 53 -7.57 -3.29 20.85
N CYS A 54 -6.79 -3.45 21.93
CA CYS A 54 -7.07 -2.81 23.23
C CYS A 54 -6.62 -1.39 23.41
N HIS A 55 -5.94 -0.81 22.42
CA HIS A 55 -5.42 0.54 22.54
C HIS A 55 -4.61 0.71 23.85
N ASP A 56 -3.80 -0.30 24.22
CA ASP A 56 -2.96 -0.24 25.42
C ASP A 56 -1.79 0.71 25.19
N SER A 57 -1.27 0.69 23.95
CA SER A 57 -0.20 1.55 23.47
C SER A 57 -0.49 2.03 22.05
N TRP A 58 0.24 3.06 21.63
CA TRP A 58 0.26 3.49 20.22
C TRP A 58 0.75 2.37 19.28
N GLU A 59 1.42 1.34 19.78
CA GLU A 59 1.85 0.19 18.99
C GLU A 59 0.70 -0.74 18.58
N ASP A 60 -0.41 -0.72 19.32
CA ASP A 60 -1.60 -1.50 18.97
C ASP A 60 -2.36 -0.89 17.79
N GLU A 61 -2.06 0.38 17.49
CA GLU A 61 -2.69 1.13 16.42
C GLU A 61 -2.10 0.81 15.07
N SER A 62 -2.98 0.74 14.07
CA SER A 62 -2.55 0.51 12.69
C SER A 62 -1.61 1.61 12.20
N LEU A 63 -0.74 1.27 11.24
CA LEU A 63 0.16 2.23 10.58
C LEU A 63 -0.60 3.44 10.00
N TRP A 64 -1.84 3.22 9.56
CA TRP A 64 -2.73 4.28 9.13
C TRP A 64 -3.13 5.20 10.27
N ASN A 65 -3.68 4.66 11.36
CA ASN A 65 -4.16 5.45 12.49
C ASN A 65 -3.05 6.30 13.10
N ARG A 66 -1.81 5.85 12.95
CA ARG A 66 -0.59 6.53 13.40
C ARG A 66 0.00 7.48 12.36
N CYS A 67 -0.65 7.64 11.21
CA CYS A 67 -0.19 8.48 10.10
C CYS A 67 1.19 8.13 9.54
N ILE A 68 1.59 6.87 9.62
CA ILE A 68 2.91 6.41 9.15
C ILE A 68 2.86 6.07 7.67
N THR A 69 1.97 5.16 7.30
CA THR A 69 1.83 4.67 5.92
C THR A 69 0.55 3.85 5.78
N ARG A 70 0.08 3.67 4.54
CA ARG A 70 -0.85 2.58 4.19
C ARG A 70 -0.17 1.36 3.59
N GLY A 71 1.15 1.41 3.44
CA GLY A 71 1.90 0.55 2.54
C GLY A 71 1.67 0.92 1.09
N LEU A 72 2.64 0.55 0.25
CA LEU A 72 2.64 0.88 -1.19
C LEU A 72 1.33 0.48 -1.88
N VAL A 73 0.89 -0.78 -1.72
CA VAL A 73 -0.36 -1.27 -2.34
C VAL A 73 -1.58 -0.52 -1.81
N GLY A 74 -1.63 -0.24 -0.51
CA GLY A 74 -2.73 0.49 0.10
C GLY A 74 -2.88 1.91 -0.45
N SER A 75 -1.76 2.59 -0.69
CA SER A 75 -1.73 4.00 -1.13
C SER A 75 -2.05 4.19 -2.60
N VAL A 76 -1.67 3.25 -3.47
CA VAL A 76 -1.93 3.35 -4.92
C VAL A 76 -3.32 2.86 -5.31
N LEU A 77 -3.97 2.04 -4.48
CA LEU A 77 -5.27 1.47 -4.80
C LEU A 77 -6.35 2.56 -4.90
N PRO A 78 -7.24 2.50 -5.91
CA PRO A 78 -8.36 3.43 -6.06
C PRO A 78 -9.18 3.54 -4.76
N GLN A 79 -9.43 4.77 -4.28
CA GLN A 79 -10.31 5.04 -3.13
C GLN A 79 -11.41 6.03 -3.52
N GLY A 80 -12.29 6.36 -2.56
CA GLY A 80 -13.33 7.37 -2.77
C GLY A 80 -12.87 8.83 -2.55
N TYR A 81 -11.68 9.05 -1.99
CA TYR A 81 -11.18 10.39 -1.63
C TYR A 81 -9.65 10.40 -1.45
N ASN A 82 -9.03 11.57 -1.61
CA ASN A 82 -7.59 11.82 -1.44
C ASN A 82 -6.69 10.88 -2.25
N THR A 83 -7.11 10.58 -3.46
CA THR A 83 -6.51 9.55 -4.31
C THR A 83 -5.54 10.10 -5.34
N GLY A 84 -5.18 11.37 -5.19
CA GLY A 84 -4.32 12.02 -6.12
C GLY A 84 -2.94 11.39 -6.28
N ASN A 85 -2.55 11.04 -7.50
CA ASN A 85 -1.21 10.54 -7.78
C ASN A 85 -0.43 11.55 -8.61
N GLN A 86 0.74 11.96 -8.15
CA GLN A 86 1.63 12.83 -8.91
C GLN A 86 2.90 12.07 -9.29
N ILE A 87 3.18 11.99 -10.59
CA ILE A 87 4.40 11.39 -11.12
C ILE A 87 5.26 12.49 -11.71
N VAL A 88 6.47 12.65 -11.17
CA VAL A 88 7.46 13.62 -11.64
C VAL A 88 8.72 12.86 -12.05
N GLN A 89 9.36 13.31 -13.12
CA GLN A 89 10.57 12.69 -13.64
C GLN A 89 11.71 13.70 -13.62
N SER A 90 12.90 13.23 -13.27
CA SER A 90 14.15 13.96 -13.40
C SER A 90 15.23 13.01 -13.94
N PRO A 91 16.37 13.51 -14.43
CA PRO A 91 17.48 12.63 -14.79
C PRO A 91 17.81 11.64 -13.64
N GLY A 92 17.83 10.35 -13.96
CA GLY A 92 18.13 9.26 -13.03
C GLY A 92 17.07 8.91 -11.99
N HIS A 93 15.93 9.63 -11.91
CA HIS A 93 14.89 9.35 -10.91
C HIS A 93 13.48 9.57 -11.43
N VAL A 94 12.55 8.78 -10.90
CA VAL A 94 11.11 9.02 -10.99
C VAL A 94 10.59 9.18 -9.56
N ALA A 95 9.81 10.21 -9.29
CA ALA A 95 9.11 10.38 -8.02
C ALA A 95 7.63 10.07 -8.22
N PHE A 96 7.10 9.18 -7.39
CA PHE A 96 5.67 8.88 -7.32
C PHE A 96 5.15 9.36 -5.97
N ARG A 97 4.25 10.35 -5.98
CA ARG A 97 3.59 10.86 -4.78
C ARG A 97 2.13 10.45 -4.76
N ASN A 98 1.70 9.85 -3.65
CA ASN A 98 0.30 9.65 -3.33
C ASN A 98 -0.16 10.80 -2.42
N GLU A 99 -1.37 11.31 -2.67
CA GLU A 99 -1.98 12.36 -1.85
C GLU A 99 -2.28 11.85 -0.45
N MET A 100 -2.97 10.71 -0.34
CA MET A 100 -3.27 10.06 0.93
C MET A 100 -2.00 9.68 1.68
N ILE A 101 -1.92 10.06 2.96
CA ILE A 101 -0.73 9.87 3.82
C ILE A 101 0.55 10.51 3.22
N HIS A 102 0.40 11.43 2.25
CA HIS A 102 1.49 12.21 1.63
C HIS A 102 2.75 11.38 1.30
N GLU A 103 2.57 10.14 0.87
CA GLU A 103 3.68 9.23 0.61
C GLU A 103 4.42 9.66 -0.66
N VAL A 104 5.74 9.82 -0.57
CA VAL A 104 6.59 10.10 -1.73
C VAL A 104 7.60 8.99 -1.86
N ARG A 105 7.54 8.26 -2.98
CA ARG A 105 8.53 7.26 -3.35
C ARG A 105 9.46 7.86 -4.39
N VAL A 106 10.76 7.89 -4.08
CA VAL A 106 11.80 8.25 -5.04
C VAL A 106 12.36 6.94 -5.59
N ILE A 107 12.26 6.78 -6.91
CA ILE A 107 12.58 5.56 -7.65
C ILE A 107 13.80 5.86 -8.54
N PRO A 108 15.01 5.47 -8.13
CA PRO A 108 16.18 5.54 -9.00
C PRO A 108 15.98 4.67 -10.25
N VAL A 109 16.32 5.22 -11.43
CA VAL A 109 16.20 4.56 -12.74
C VAL A 109 17.54 4.48 -13.49
N ASP A 110 18.64 4.69 -12.79
CA ASP A 110 19.99 4.76 -13.33
C ASP A 110 20.77 3.43 -13.22
N GLY A 111 20.08 2.34 -12.87
CA GLY A 111 20.66 1.00 -12.81
C GLY A 111 21.49 0.71 -11.56
N ARG A 112 21.52 1.61 -10.57
CA ARG A 112 22.18 1.32 -9.28
C ARG A 112 21.48 0.16 -8.55
N PRO A 113 22.22 -0.67 -7.80
CA PRO A 113 21.64 -1.80 -7.08
C PRO A 113 20.77 -1.35 -5.90
N HIS A 114 19.96 -2.28 -5.39
CA HIS A 114 19.28 -2.13 -4.11
C HIS A 114 20.28 -1.87 -2.97
N VAL A 115 19.82 -1.17 -1.94
CA VAL A 115 20.58 -1.08 -0.69
C VAL A 115 20.62 -2.44 0.00
N SER A 116 21.52 -2.60 0.97
CA SER A 116 21.60 -3.83 1.78
C SER A 116 20.23 -4.22 2.32
N SER A 117 19.90 -5.52 2.27
CA SER A 117 18.64 -6.10 2.78
C SER A 117 18.42 -5.89 4.29
N ASN A 118 19.45 -5.43 5.01
CA ASN A 118 19.36 -5.03 6.42
C ASN A 118 18.75 -3.63 6.61
N VAL A 119 18.72 -2.80 5.55
CA VAL A 119 18.07 -1.48 5.56
C VAL A 119 16.64 -1.67 5.06
N ARG A 120 15.69 -1.65 5.99
CA ARG A 120 14.27 -1.89 5.71
C ARG A 120 13.42 -0.66 6.00
N ALA A 121 12.39 -0.46 5.19
CA ALA A 121 11.48 0.68 5.30
C ALA A 121 10.02 0.25 5.08
N TRP A 122 9.08 1.05 5.58
CA TRP A 122 7.64 0.82 5.37
C TRP A 122 7.22 0.89 3.90
N LEU A 123 7.89 1.70 3.09
CA LEU A 123 7.66 1.79 1.63
C LEU A 123 8.68 0.98 0.81
N GLY A 124 9.58 0.25 1.47
CA GLY A 124 10.63 -0.55 0.84
C GLY A 124 11.72 0.29 0.16
N ASP A 125 12.55 -0.40 -0.62
CA ASP A 125 13.59 0.19 -1.48
C ASP A 125 13.24 -0.10 -2.94
N SER A 126 12.95 0.95 -3.72
CA SER A 126 12.53 0.83 -5.12
C SER A 126 13.69 1.00 -6.11
N ARG A 127 13.68 0.22 -7.20
CA ARG A 127 14.56 0.38 -8.37
C ARG A 127 13.74 0.27 -9.64
N GLY A 128 13.84 1.28 -10.49
CA GLY A 128 13.17 1.30 -11.77
C GLY A 128 14.11 1.01 -12.93
N ARG A 129 13.55 0.48 -14.01
CA ARG A 129 14.22 0.38 -15.31
C ARG A 129 13.19 0.59 -16.42
N TRP A 130 13.66 1.07 -17.56
CA TRP A 130 12.83 1.23 -18.75
C TRP A 130 12.95 0.00 -19.64
N GLU A 131 11.80 -0.57 -20.01
CA GLU A 131 11.65 -1.63 -21.01
C GLU A 131 10.79 -1.07 -22.15
N GLY A 132 11.44 -0.50 -23.16
CA GLY A 132 10.74 0.24 -24.22
C GLY A 132 9.97 1.44 -23.64
N ASN A 133 8.64 1.45 -23.78
CA ASN A 133 7.76 2.48 -23.24
C ASN A 133 7.22 2.17 -21.83
N THR A 134 7.71 1.11 -21.19
CA THR A 134 7.24 0.65 -19.87
C THR A 134 8.28 0.97 -18.81
N LEU A 135 7.87 1.64 -17.74
CA LEU A 135 8.66 1.71 -16.51
C LEU A 135 8.33 0.47 -15.67
N VAL A 136 9.32 -0.38 -15.43
CA VAL A 136 9.22 -1.51 -14.51
C VAL A 136 9.93 -1.13 -13.22
N VAL A 137 9.22 -1.21 -12.08
CA VAL A 137 9.78 -0.89 -10.77
C VAL A 137 9.71 -2.12 -9.90
N GLU A 138 10.87 -2.52 -9.37
CA GLU A 138 10.97 -3.54 -8.34
C GLU A 138 11.16 -2.86 -7.00
N THR A 139 10.35 -3.23 -6.01
CA THR A 139 10.50 -2.77 -4.64
C THR A 139 10.66 -3.97 -3.71
N THR A 140 11.66 -3.92 -2.84
CA THR A 140 12.00 -4.95 -1.85
C THR A 140 12.30 -4.29 -0.49
N ASN A 141 12.95 -5.01 0.43
CA ASN A 141 13.40 -4.49 1.73
C ASN A 141 12.27 -3.87 2.58
N PHE A 142 11.10 -4.47 2.56
CA PHE A 142 9.99 -4.02 3.38
C PHE A 142 10.19 -4.39 4.86
N MET A 143 9.65 -3.55 5.75
CA MET A 143 9.36 -3.97 7.12
C MET A 143 8.21 -5.00 7.11
N ALA A 144 8.26 -5.99 8.00
CA ALA A 144 7.16 -6.95 8.16
C ALA A 144 5.90 -6.24 8.70
N GLY A 145 4.73 -6.77 8.35
CA GLY A 145 3.44 -6.31 8.88
C GLY A 145 2.78 -5.20 8.06
N ILE A 146 3.35 -4.80 6.92
CA ILE A 146 2.69 -3.87 5.99
C ILE A 146 1.35 -4.48 5.53
N PRO A 147 0.23 -3.75 5.62
CA PRO A 147 -1.05 -4.28 5.21
C PRO A 147 -1.18 -4.33 3.69
N ILE A 148 -1.53 -5.49 3.14
CA ILE A 148 -2.07 -5.65 1.79
C ILE A 148 -3.53 -6.10 1.93
N GLY A 149 -4.44 -5.14 1.81
CA GLY A 149 -5.82 -5.32 2.27
C GLY A 149 -5.86 -5.61 3.77
N ASN A 150 -6.52 -6.68 4.17
CA ASN A 150 -6.59 -7.12 5.58
C ASN A 150 -5.47 -8.09 5.98
N THR A 151 -4.51 -8.36 5.09
CA THR A 151 -3.44 -9.32 5.31
C THR A 151 -2.12 -8.59 5.55
N PRO A 152 -1.50 -8.72 6.73
CA PRO A 152 -0.15 -8.22 6.95
C PRO A 152 0.85 -9.07 6.14
N ALA A 153 1.61 -8.42 5.26
CA ALA A 153 2.68 -9.05 4.48
C ALA A 153 3.91 -9.34 5.36
N SER A 154 4.74 -10.26 4.92
CA SER A 154 6.01 -10.60 5.55
C SER A 154 7.14 -9.68 5.09
N GLU A 155 8.30 -9.83 5.71
CA GLU A 155 9.54 -9.19 5.31
C GLU A 155 10.11 -9.69 3.97
N ASP A 156 9.57 -10.78 3.42
CA ASP A 156 9.92 -11.34 2.10
C ASP A 156 9.06 -10.73 0.98
N LEU A 157 8.24 -9.73 1.28
CA LEU A 157 7.46 -9.01 0.28
C LEU A 157 8.36 -8.43 -0.80
N ARG A 158 7.97 -8.67 -2.04
CA ARG A 158 8.52 -8.06 -3.26
C ARG A 158 7.36 -7.60 -4.10
N LEU A 159 7.46 -6.36 -4.58
CA LEU A 159 6.45 -5.74 -5.43
C LEU A 159 7.09 -5.42 -6.79
N VAL A 160 6.45 -5.86 -7.86
CA VAL A 160 6.85 -5.52 -9.23
C VAL A 160 5.76 -4.71 -9.89
N GLU A 161 5.99 -3.42 -10.00
CA GLU A 161 5.10 -2.46 -10.63
C GLU A 161 5.45 -2.28 -12.11
N LYS A 162 4.44 -2.07 -12.95
CA LYS A 162 4.59 -1.65 -14.34
C LYS A 162 3.71 -0.45 -14.62
N PHE A 163 4.31 0.56 -15.23
CA PHE A 163 3.63 1.76 -15.70
C PHE A 163 3.75 1.82 -17.22
N VAL A 164 2.63 1.62 -17.92
CA VAL A 164 2.57 1.58 -19.39
C VAL A 164 1.69 2.72 -19.88
N LEU A 165 2.26 3.67 -20.62
CA LEU A 165 1.49 4.74 -21.23
C LEU A 165 0.67 4.15 -22.40
N ALA A 166 -0.63 4.00 -22.21
CA ALA A 166 -1.53 3.43 -23.21
C ALA A 166 -1.90 4.45 -24.28
N ASP A 167 -2.07 5.71 -23.87
CA ASP A 167 -2.29 6.86 -24.74
C ASP A 167 -1.87 8.15 -24.00
N LYS A 168 -2.14 9.32 -24.59
CA LYS A 168 -1.71 10.61 -24.02
C LYS A 168 -2.24 10.86 -22.60
N ASP A 169 -3.40 10.32 -22.25
CA ASP A 169 -4.12 10.56 -20.98
C ASP A 169 -4.34 9.29 -20.15
N THR A 170 -3.95 8.11 -20.63
CA THR A 170 -4.14 6.84 -19.89
C THR A 170 -2.81 6.17 -19.58
N LEU A 171 -2.53 5.96 -18.29
CA LEU A 171 -1.41 5.17 -17.79
C LEU A 171 -1.95 3.87 -17.20
N ASN A 172 -1.70 2.75 -17.87
CA ASN A 172 -2.01 1.45 -17.31
C ASN A 172 -0.99 1.11 -16.22
N TYR A 173 -1.46 1.00 -15.00
CA TYR A 173 -0.66 0.63 -13.84
C TYR A 173 -1.01 -0.79 -13.41
N SER A 174 0.01 -1.61 -13.21
CA SER A 174 -0.14 -2.94 -12.63
C SER A 174 0.90 -3.18 -11.56
N ILE A 175 0.55 -3.96 -10.55
CA ILE A 175 1.47 -4.37 -9.49
C ILE A 175 1.29 -5.86 -9.19
N THR A 176 2.38 -6.60 -9.32
CA THR A 176 2.51 -7.99 -8.92
C THR A 176 3.02 -8.04 -7.48
N VAL A 177 2.28 -8.75 -6.63
CA VAL A 177 2.57 -8.98 -5.22
C VAL A 177 3.18 -10.37 -5.08
N GLU A 178 4.43 -10.42 -4.61
CA GLU A 178 5.18 -11.64 -4.35
C GLU A 178 5.54 -11.69 -2.87
N ASP A 179 4.97 -12.63 -2.12
CA ASP A 179 5.35 -12.88 -0.73
C ASP A 179 5.05 -14.35 -0.43
N PRO A 180 6.05 -15.24 -0.57
CA PRO A 180 5.87 -16.69 -0.47
C PRO A 180 5.58 -17.16 0.96
N LYS A 181 5.83 -16.33 1.99
CA LYS A 181 5.43 -16.61 3.37
C LYS A 181 3.94 -16.34 3.59
N THR A 182 3.36 -15.39 2.84
CA THR A 182 1.98 -14.96 3.03
C THR A 182 1.00 -15.61 2.05
N TRP A 183 1.28 -15.61 0.75
CA TRP A 183 0.39 -16.18 -0.28
C TRP A 183 1.01 -17.41 -0.95
N THR A 184 0.14 -18.34 -1.37
CA THR A 184 0.54 -19.59 -2.03
C THR A 184 1.15 -19.41 -3.43
N LYS A 185 0.91 -18.26 -4.07
CA LYS A 185 1.51 -17.86 -5.35
C LYS A 185 1.45 -16.33 -5.49
N PRO A 186 2.28 -15.74 -6.38
CA PRO A 186 2.15 -14.35 -6.76
C PRO A 186 0.77 -14.02 -7.33
N TRP A 187 0.39 -12.75 -7.27
CA TRP A 187 -0.84 -12.24 -7.89
C TRP A 187 -0.67 -10.80 -8.32
N THR A 188 -1.42 -10.37 -9.32
CA THR A 188 -1.29 -9.08 -9.96
C THR A 188 -2.61 -8.34 -9.98
N ILE A 189 -2.60 -7.08 -9.56
CA ILE A 189 -3.69 -6.14 -9.84
C ILE A 189 -3.32 -5.19 -10.95
N SER A 190 -4.33 -4.71 -11.69
CA SER A 190 -4.15 -3.73 -12.76
C SER A 190 -5.34 -2.78 -12.83
N PHE A 191 -5.06 -1.50 -13.06
CA PHE A 191 -6.06 -0.48 -13.29
C PHE A 191 -5.47 0.71 -14.07
N PRO A 192 -6.27 1.40 -14.88
CA PRO A 192 -5.83 2.61 -15.55
C PRO A 192 -5.81 3.79 -14.55
N LEU A 193 -4.78 4.61 -14.64
CA LEU A 193 -4.76 5.95 -14.10
C LEU A 193 -5.00 6.95 -15.24
N GLN A 194 -5.86 7.93 -15.01
CA GLN A 194 -6.26 8.95 -15.97
C GLN A 194 -5.57 10.27 -15.68
N ARG A 195 -4.94 10.86 -16.69
CA ARG A 195 -4.30 12.15 -16.55
C ARG A 195 -5.34 13.23 -16.32
N ASP A 196 -5.19 13.98 -15.24
CA ASP A 196 -5.94 15.21 -15.01
C ASP A 196 -4.96 16.34 -14.70
N ASN A 197 -4.76 17.25 -15.65
CA ASN A 197 -3.84 18.37 -15.45
C ASN A 197 -4.47 19.55 -14.69
N SER A 198 -5.77 19.51 -14.41
CA SER A 198 -6.48 20.53 -13.64
C SER A 198 -6.45 20.25 -12.14
N TYR A 199 -6.19 19.00 -11.74
CA TYR A 199 -6.17 18.61 -10.34
C TYR A 199 -4.94 19.13 -9.60
N PRO A 200 -5.12 19.91 -8.51
CA PRO A 200 -4.07 20.25 -7.57
C PRO A 200 -4.06 19.24 -6.41
N VAL A 201 -2.93 18.58 -6.18
CA VAL A 201 -2.79 17.69 -5.02
C VAL A 201 -2.72 18.52 -3.75
N PHE A 202 -3.67 18.30 -2.85
CA PHE A 202 -3.72 19.03 -1.59
C PHE A 202 -2.81 18.39 -0.54
N GLU A 203 -2.64 19.11 0.56
CA GLU A 203 -2.03 18.56 1.76
C GLU A 203 -2.98 17.53 2.38
N TYR A 204 -2.42 16.38 2.74
CA TYR A 204 -3.11 15.41 3.58
C TYR A 204 -2.63 15.59 5.02
N ALA A 205 -3.29 16.47 5.77
CA ALA A 205 -2.95 16.77 7.15
C ALA A 205 -3.35 15.63 8.10
N CYS A 206 -2.67 14.49 8.01
CA CYS A 206 -3.05 13.29 8.76
C CYS A 206 -2.91 13.53 10.26
N HIS A 207 -1.84 14.18 10.71
CA HIS A 207 -1.62 14.41 12.13
C HIS A 207 -2.51 15.54 12.67
N GLU A 208 -2.64 16.63 11.92
CA GLU A 208 -3.40 17.83 12.28
C GLU A 208 -4.90 17.57 12.12
N GLY A 209 -5.50 16.97 13.15
CA GLY A 209 -6.91 16.58 13.17
C GLY A 209 -7.15 15.11 13.48
N ASN A 210 -6.08 14.33 13.68
CA ASN A 210 -6.20 12.96 14.15
C ASN A 210 -6.46 12.92 15.66
N TYR A 211 -7.72 13.11 16.01
CA TYR A 211 -8.23 12.91 17.37
C TYR A 211 -8.36 11.42 17.72
N TYR A 212 -8.33 10.54 16.71
CA TYR A 212 -8.52 9.10 16.91
C TYR A 212 -7.49 8.53 17.89
N MET A 213 -6.19 8.79 17.67
CA MET A 213 -5.13 8.26 18.54
C MET A 213 -5.34 8.64 20.01
N ARG A 214 -5.60 9.93 20.28
CA ARG A 214 -5.84 10.41 21.65
C ARG A 214 -7.10 9.78 22.24
N ASN A 215 -8.19 9.75 21.48
CA ASN A 215 -9.49 9.29 21.96
C ASN A 215 -9.53 7.78 22.19
N ALA A 216 -8.89 7.00 21.32
CA ALA A 216 -8.81 5.55 21.45
C ALA A 216 -8.04 5.15 22.71
N LEU A 217 -6.84 5.71 22.89
CA LEU A 217 -6.01 5.45 24.07
C LEU A 217 -6.69 5.94 25.36
N ALA A 218 -7.22 7.17 25.38
CA ALA A 218 -7.92 7.71 26.55
C ALA A 218 -9.20 6.93 26.88
N GLY A 219 -9.95 6.53 25.85
CA GLY A 219 -11.16 5.70 25.99
C GLY A 219 -10.83 4.34 26.60
N ALA A 220 -9.76 3.69 26.16
CA ALA A 220 -9.31 2.43 26.75
C ALA A 220 -8.92 2.58 28.24
N ARG A 221 -8.20 3.66 28.61
CA ARG A 221 -7.89 3.94 30.03
C ARG A 221 -9.15 4.16 30.86
N ALA A 222 -10.17 4.81 30.29
CA ALA A 222 -11.43 5.06 30.98
C ALA A 222 -12.26 3.78 31.17
N GLU A 223 -12.24 2.84 30.23
CA GLU A 223 -12.90 1.53 30.40
C GLU A 223 -12.21 0.67 31.45
N GLU A 224 -10.88 0.65 31.50
CA GLU A 224 -10.15 -0.12 32.52
C GLU A 224 -10.38 0.37 33.96
N ALA A 225 -10.80 1.63 34.13
CA ALA A 225 -11.08 2.21 35.43
C ALA A 225 -12.49 1.86 35.97
N LYS A 226 -13.32 1.14 35.21
CA LYS A 226 -14.65 0.68 35.63
C LYS A 226 -14.60 -0.69 36.29
#